data_AF-A0A6I1ZK63-F1
#
_entry.id   AF-A0A6I1ZK63-F1
#
_cell.length_a   1.000
_cell.length_b   1.000
_cell.length_c   1.000
_cell.angle_alpha   90.00
_cell.angle_beta   90.00
_cell.angle_gamma   90.00
#
_symmetry.space_group_name_H-M   'P 1'
#
loop_
_entity.id
_entity.type
_entity.pdbx_description
1 polymer ?
#
loop_
_entity_poly.entity_id
_entity_poly.type
_entity_poly.pdbx_seq_one_letter_code
_entity_poly.pdbx_strand_id
1 'polypeptide(L)' 'MIQYKNAIDAVIVNLRLRYNPREGTDMYLVYNDNLNTDRQREEPALPLSSTRAVLLKYSITFLR' A
#
# COMPACT_ATOMS: atom_id res chain seq x y z
N MET A 1 -1.00 6.20 -5.66
CA MET A 1 -1.66 5.69 -6.87
C MET A 1 -2.79 4.77 -6.47
N ILE A 2 -3.93 4.92 -7.11
CA ILE A 2 -5.07 4.02 -6.97
C ILE A 2 -5.37 3.52 -8.38
N GLN A 3 -5.53 2.21 -8.54
CA GLN A 3 -5.87 1.58 -9.81
C GLN A 3 -7.11 0.70 -9.63
N TYR A 4 -7.98 0.67 -10.62
CA TYR A 4 -9.10 -0.27 -10.69
C TYR A 4 -8.80 -1.36 -11.73
N LYS A 5 -9.06 -2.62 -11.39
CA LYS A 5 -8.92 -3.78 -12.29
C LYS A 5 -10.28 -4.44 -12.49
N ASN A 6 -10.86 -4.21 -13.67
CA ASN A 6 -12.14 -4.82 -14.08
C ASN A 6 -12.10 -6.36 -14.11
N ALA A 7 -10.96 -6.96 -14.50
CA ALA A 7 -10.88 -8.42 -14.71
C ALA A 7 -11.03 -9.25 -13.43
N ILE A 8 -10.85 -8.63 -12.25
CA ILE A 8 -10.91 -9.31 -10.95
C ILE A 8 -11.76 -8.53 -9.93
N ASP A 9 -12.52 -7.54 -10.40
CA ASP A 9 -13.30 -6.60 -9.58
C ASP A 9 -12.55 -6.19 -8.31
N ALA A 10 -11.41 -5.54 -8.53
CA ALA A 10 -10.52 -5.14 -7.45
C ALA A 10 -9.94 -3.74 -7.62
N VAL A 11 -9.78 -3.05 -6.50
CA VAL A 11 -9.06 -1.79 -6.38
C VAL A 11 -7.70 -2.05 -5.75
N ILE A 12 -6.64 -1.63 -6.44
CA ILE A 12 -5.28 -1.69 -5.91
C ILE A 12 -4.88 -0.30 -5.43
N VAL A 13 -4.56 -0.22 -4.14
CA VAL A 13 -4.08 0.98 -3.46
C VAL A 13 -2.56 0.87 -3.29
N ASN A 14 -1.81 1.87 -3.74
CA ASN A 14 -0.38 2.02 -3.49
C ASN A 14 -0.10 3.46 -3.04
N LEU A 15 0.01 3.68 -1.74
CA LEU A 15 0.31 4.97 -1.14
C LEU A 15 1.75 4.99 -0.62
N ARG A 16 2.46 6.07 -0.92
CA ARG A 16 3.82 6.31 -0.42
C ARG A 16 3.91 7.75 0.04
N LEU A 17 4.08 7.92 1.34
CA LEU A 17 4.39 9.20 1.96
C LEU A 17 5.89 9.24 2.26
N ARG A 18 6.55 10.33 1.88
CA ARG A 18 7.94 10.62 2.22
C ARG A 18 7.95 11.85 3.11
N TYR A 19 8.66 11.76 4.22
CA TYR A 19 8.90 12.88 5.12
C TYR A 19 10.40 13.00 5.38
N ASN A 20 10.90 14.23 5.34
CA ASN A 20 12.30 14.57 5.58
C ASN A 20 12.37 15.45 6.83
N PRO A 21 12.53 14.84 8.03
CA PRO A 21 12.55 15.60 9.28
C PRO A 21 13.74 16.57 9.34
N ARG A 22 14.89 16.12 8.82
CA ARG A 22 16.19 16.80 8.87
C ARG A 22 17.01 16.41 7.66
N GLU A 23 17.96 17.25 7.28
CA GLU A 23 18.93 16.94 6.24
C GLU A 23 19.70 15.66 6.58
N GLY A 24 19.87 14.78 5.59
CA GLY A 24 20.47 13.46 5.79
C GLY A 24 19.56 12.40 6.42
N THR A 25 18.28 12.70 6.70
CA THR A 25 17.30 11.73 7.21
C THR A 25 16.10 11.61 6.27
N ASP A 26 15.70 10.36 6.00
CA ASP A 26 14.55 10.03 5.17
C ASP A 26 13.62 9.06 5.90
N MET A 27 12.34 9.42 5.97
CA MET A 27 11.28 8.54 6.46
C MET A 27 10.26 8.28 5.34
N TYR A 28 9.87 7.02 5.18
CA TYR A 28 8.81 6.61 4.26
C TYR A 28 7.75 5.80 4.98
N LEU A 29 6.49 6.16 4.76
CA LEU A 29 5.35 5.29 5.06
C LEU A 29 4.79 4.78 3.74
N VAL A 30 4.79 3.46 3.56
CA VAL A 30 4.25 2.78 2.38
C VAL A 30 3.07 1.93 2.80
N TYR A 31 1.95 2.10 2.11
CA TYR A 31 0.74 1.32 2.29
C TYR A 31 0.33 0.73 0.95
N ASN A 32 0.25 -0.59 0.87
CA ASN A 32 -0.25 -1.30 -0.30
C ASN A 32 -1.42 -2.19 0.12
N ASP A 33 -2.49 -2.15 -0.66
CA ASP A 33 -3.67 -2.98 -0.42
C ASP A 33 -4.32 -3.39 -1.76
N ASN A 34 -4.89 -4.59 -1.80
CA ASN A 34 -5.73 -5.07 -2.88
C ASN A 34 -7.13 -5.36 -2.33
N LEU A 35 -8.08 -4.51 -2.69
CA LEU A 35 -9.44 -4.52 -2.17
C LEU A 35 -10.39 -5.14 -3.19
N ASN A 36 -11.19 -6.13 -2.80
CA ASN A 36 -12.26 -6.67 -3.66
C ASN A 36 -13.46 -5.72 -3.66
N THR A 37 -13.93 -5.31 -4.84
CA THR A 37 -15.13 -4.49 -5.01
C THR A 37 -16.40 -5.33 -5.13
N ASP A 38 -16.31 -6.51 -5.75
CA ASP A 38 -17.33 -7.56 -5.63
C ASP A 38 -16.79 -8.70 -4.76
N ARG A 39 -17.39 -8.86 -3.57
CA ARG A 39 -17.03 -9.88 -2.58
C ARG A 39 -17.92 -11.11 -2.63
N GLN A 40 -19.08 -11.04 -3.29
CA GLN A 40 -20.05 -12.13 -3.35
C GLN A 40 -19.90 -12.99 -4.60
N ARG A 41 -18.96 -12.65 -5.48
CA ARG A 41 -18.66 -13.43 -6.70
C ARG A 41 -18.14 -14.86 -6.46
N GLU A 42 -17.69 -15.19 -5.25
CA GLU A 42 -17.16 -16.51 -4.87
C GLU A 42 -17.81 -16.98 -3.57
N GLU A 43 -17.88 -18.30 -3.38
CA GLU A 43 -18.37 -18.93 -2.16
C GLU A 43 -17.25 -19.79 -1.55
N PRO A 44 -16.76 -19.48 -0.33
CA PRO A 44 -17.23 -18.41 0.55
C PRO A 44 -16.89 -17.00 0.06
N ALA A 45 -17.71 -16.02 0.45
CA ALA A 45 -17.52 -14.61 0.09
C ALA A 45 -16.10 -14.10 0.40
N LEU A 46 -15.53 -13.34 -0.52
CA LEU A 46 -14.16 -12.84 -0.45
C LEU A 46 -13.98 -11.82 0.68
N PRO A 47 -12.78 -11.76 1.29
CA PRO A 47 -12.45 -10.71 2.24
C PRO A 47 -12.42 -9.35 1.56
N LEU A 48 -12.62 -8.27 2.31
CA LEU A 48 -12.50 -6.91 1.76
C LEU A 48 -11.09 -6.64 1.22
N SER A 49 -10.05 -7.10 1.93
CA SER A 49 -8.65 -6.97 1.54
C SER A 49 -8.06 -8.36 1.33
N SER A 50 -7.62 -8.64 0.12
CA SER A 50 -6.95 -9.91 -0.22
C SER A 50 -5.49 -9.91 0.20
N THR A 51 -4.82 -8.76 0.15
CA THR A 51 -3.41 -8.62 0.49
C THR A 51 -3.15 -7.20 0.94
N ARG A 52 -2.52 -7.07 2.11
CA ARG A 52 -2.17 -5.79 2.72
C ARG A 52 -0.73 -5.79 3.17
N ALA A 53 -0.02 -4.70 2.89
CA ALA A 53 1.32 -4.45 3.41
C ALA A 53 1.42 -3.01 3.93
N VAL A 54 1.91 -2.84 5.15
CA VAL A 54 2.24 -1.55 5.74
C VAL A 54 3.72 -1.58 6.10
N LEU A 55 4.48 -0.63 5.55
CA LEU A 55 5.93 -0.54 5.75
C LEU A 55 6.29 0.87 6.19
N LEU A 56 6.97 0.95 7.32
CA LEU A 56 7.68 2.15 7.75
C LEU A 56 9.17 1.93 7.49
N LYS A 57 9.77 2.80 6.66
CA LYS A 57 11.21 2.81 6.40
C LYS A 57 11.81 4.09 6.97
N TYR A 58 12.92 3.93 7.67
CA TYR A 58 13.70 5.04 8.20
C TYR A 58 15.16 4.87 7.78
N SER A 59 15.77 5.95 7.28
CA SER A 59 17.14 5.95 6.76
C SER A 59 17.87 7.19 7.26
N ILE A 60 19.09 6.99 7.75
CA ILE A 60 20.02 8.08 8.10
C ILE A 60 21.25 7.92 7.21
N THR A 61 21.61 8.99 6.52
CA THR A 61 22.84 9.09 5.73
C THR A 61 23.91 9.73 6.61
N PHE A 62 24.99 9.01 6.86
CA PHE A 62 26.16 9.53 7.54
C PHE A 62 27.20 9.93 6.49
N LEU A 63 27.55 11.21 6.43
CA LEU A 63 28.70 11.68 5.67
C LEU A 63 29.97 11.30 6.44
N ARG A 64 30.95 10.72 5.74
CA ARG A 64 32.27 10.37 6.28
C ARG A 64 33.33 11.32 5.73
#